data_AF-A0A2V8PXY2-F1
#
_entry.id   AF-A0A2V8PXY2-F1
#
_cell.length_a   1.000
_cell.length_b   1.000
_cell.length_c   1.000
_cell.angle_alpha   90.00
_cell.angle_beta   90.00
_cell.angle_gamma   90.00
#
_symmetry.space_group_name_H-M   'P 1'
#
loop_
_entity.id
_entity.type
_entity.pdbx_description
1 polymer ?
#
loop_
_entity_poly.entity_id
_entity_poly.type
_entity_poly.pdbx_seq_one_letter_code
_entity_poly.pdbx_strand_id
1 'polypeptide(L)'
;GRGGSGKGIELTTNMSAKADKETFIAVYSNAAGNPAIWNSGIGAATNGADDVGFIRALLDKLEHDFRIDAHRIYCCGFSAGAIMSYSLGAGLSDRLAAIGVASGSIGAKQSNGSVTTISHPSNALPVIVFHGKQDQTIDYNGGGVYLNLLSVADSIAFWVKADGCAAPPQQKTEQNGNLVIDNTTDARTEAKSSCTLL
;
A
#
# COMPACT_ATOMS: atom_id res chain seq x y z
N GLY A 1 -7.03 7.73 5.14
CA GLY A 1 -6.78 8.61 3.97
C GLY A 1 -6.59 10.05 4.42
N ARG A 2 -6.38 10.97 3.47
CA ARG A 2 -6.21 12.42 3.73
C ARG A 2 -7.35 12.93 4.63
N GLY A 3 -7.02 13.69 5.67
CA GLY A 3 -7.97 14.27 6.62
C GLY A 3 -8.64 13.28 7.58
N GLY A 4 -8.32 11.99 7.48
CA GLY A 4 -8.84 10.97 8.39
C GLY A 4 -7.99 10.80 9.65
N SER A 5 -8.38 9.83 10.48
CA SER A 5 -7.65 9.42 11.68
C SER A 5 -7.62 7.89 11.80
N GLY A 6 -6.68 7.37 12.58
CA GLY A 6 -6.61 5.96 12.96
C GLY A 6 -7.91 5.50 13.62
N LYS A 7 -8.48 6.33 14.52
CA LYS A 7 -9.79 6.04 15.13
C LYS A 7 -10.91 5.92 14.09
N GLY A 8 -10.91 6.77 13.08
CA GLY A 8 -11.87 6.69 11.97
C GLY A 8 -11.75 5.39 11.18
N ILE A 9 -10.54 4.91 10.94
CA ILE A 9 -10.30 3.62 10.26
C ILE A 9 -10.71 2.44 11.14
N GLU A 10 -10.39 2.47 12.43
CA GLU A 10 -10.81 1.46 13.40
C GLU A 10 -12.33 1.25 13.37
N LEU A 11 -13.09 2.36 13.42
CA LEU A 11 -14.56 2.33 13.46
C LEU A 11 -15.23 1.92 12.14
N THR A 12 -14.56 2.08 11.00
CA THR A 12 -15.17 1.86 9.67
C THR A 12 -14.75 0.55 9.00
N THR A 13 -13.65 -0.07 9.43
CA THR A 13 -13.10 -1.28 8.80
C THR A 13 -13.46 -2.58 9.51
N ASN A 14 -13.94 -2.50 10.77
CA ASN A 14 -14.16 -3.67 11.63
C ASN A 14 -12.91 -4.54 11.84
N MET A 15 -11.71 -3.98 11.60
CA MET A 15 -10.46 -4.72 11.65
C MET A 15 -10.11 -5.16 13.09
N SER A 16 -10.57 -4.44 14.12
CA SER A 16 -10.37 -4.86 15.51
C SER A 16 -11.12 -6.16 15.82
N ALA A 17 -12.38 -6.28 15.39
CA ALA A 17 -13.12 -7.53 15.56
C ALA A 17 -12.48 -8.70 14.80
N LYS A 18 -11.92 -8.42 13.62
CA LYS A 18 -11.14 -9.41 12.86
C LYS A 18 -9.84 -9.78 13.59
N ALA A 19 -9.17 -8.81 14.20
CA ALA A 19 -7.96 -8.99 15.00
C ALA A 19 -8.21 -9.88 16.22
N ASP A 20 -9.30 -9.65 16.94
CA ASP A 20 -9.72 -10.49 18.07
C ASP A 20 -10.02 -11.93 17.63
N LYS A 21 -10.72 -12.09 16.51
CA LYS A 21 -11.10 -13.40 15.98
C LYS A 21 -9.90 -14.21 15.48
N GLU A 22 -8.98 -13.56 14.77
CA GLU A 22 -7.84 -14.22 14.11
C GLU A 22 -6.53 -14.07 14.89
N THR A 23 -6.57 -13.52 16.09
CA THR A 23 -5.45 -13.42 17.04
C THR A 23 -4.24 -12.65 16.50
N PHE A 24 -4.45 -11.43 16.00
CA PHE A 24 -3.38 -10.50 15.65
C PHE A 24 -3.56 -9.13 16.32
N ILE A 25 -2.52 -8.30 16.30
CA ILE A 25 -2.57 -6.92 16.82
C ILE A 25 -2.89 -5.97 15.66
N ALA A 26 -3.96 -5.19 15.77
CA ALA A 26 -4.27 -4.11 14.84
C ALA A 26 -3.81 -2.76 15.40
N VAL A 27 -3.00 -2.03 14.63
CA VAL A 27 -2.46 -0.73 15.02
C VAL A 27 -2.96 0.33 14.04
N TYR A 28 -3.57 1.39 14.57
CA TYR A 28 -4.16 2.46 13.78
C TYR A 28 -3.42 3.78 14.05
N SER A 29 -2.47 4.12 13.17
CA SER A 29 -1.67 5.34 13.29
C SER A 29 -2.37 6.56 12.68
N ASN A 30 -2.02 7.75 13.17
CA ASN A 30 -2.48 9.02 12.65
C ASN A 30 -1.36 9.67 11.82
N ALA A 31 -1.75 10.24 10.68
CA ALA A 31 -0.87 11.19 9.99
C ALA A 31 -0.86 12.54 10.73
N ALA A 32 0.25 13.26 10.65
CA ALA A 32 0.38 14.60 11.21
C ALA A 32 -0.16 15.69 10.27
N GLY A 33 -0.31 16.92 10.79
CA GLY A 33 -0.69 18.11 10.03
C GLY A 33 -2.20 18.39 9.99
N ASN A 34 -2.56 19.52 9.39
CA ASN A 34 -3.95 19.93 9.17
C ASN A 34 -4.13 20.45 7.73
N PRO A 35 -4.80 19.69 6.83
CA PRO A 35 -5.40 18.38 7.07
C PRO A 35 -4.34 17.29 7.33
N ALA A 36 -4.71 16.24 8.08
CA ALA A 36 -3.84 15.10 8.36
C ALA A 36 -3.43 14.40 7.05
N ILE A 37 -2.12 14.34 6.75
CA ILE A 37 -1.59 13.69 5.54
C ILE A 37 -0.23 13.05 5.77
N TRP A 38 -0.09 11.83 5.26
CA TRP A 38 1.15 11.07 5.29
C TRP A 38 2.19 11.70 4.35
N ASN A 39 3.43 11.79 4.82
CA ASN A 39 4.60 12.02 4.01
C ASN A 39 5.08 10.71 3.38
N SER A 40 4.43 10.35 2.28
CA SER A 40 4.76 9.18 1.47
C SER A 40 5.87 9.45 0.45
N GLY A 41 6.46 10.66 0.42
CA GLY A 41 7.36 11.08 -0.64
C GLY A 41 6.69 11.32 -2.01
N ILE A 42 5.37 11.16 -2.11
CA ILE A 42 4.59 11.42 -3.33
C ILE A 42 3.70 12.65 -3.11
N GLY A 43 3.97 13.70 -3.89
CA GLY A 43 3.36 15.02 -3.68
C GLY A 43 3.94 15.72 -2.46
N ALA A 44 3.46 16.94 -2.19
CA ALA A 44 3.93 17.70 -1.04
C ALA A 44 3.17 17.29 0.23
N ALA A 45 3.83 16.59 1.16
CA ALA A 45 3.42 16.59 2.55
C ALA A 45 3.86 17.91 3.19
N THR A 46 2.96 18.57 3.90
CA THR A 46 3.16 19.94 4.41
C THR A 46 3.82 20.00 5.79
N ASN A 47 4.12 18.85 6.38
CA ASN A 47 4.51 18.73 7.80
C ASN A 47 5.98 18.35 8.04
N GLY A 48 6.73 17.95 7.01
CA GLY A 48 8.14 17.54 7.13
C GLY A 48 8.38 16.26 7.95
N ALA A 49 7.34 15.48 8.25
CA ALA A 49 7.45 14.27 9.06
C ALA A 49 8.17 13.15 8.30
N ASP A 50 9.04 12.39 8.99
CA ASP A 50 9.56 11.12 8.47
C ASP A 50 8.61 9.99 8.88
N ASP A 51 7.57 9.77 8.07
CA ASP A 51 6.55 8.79 8.40
C ASP A 51 7.02 7.34 8.21
N VAL A 52 7.99 7.09 7.33
CA VAL A 52 8.61 5.75 7.21
C VAL A 52 9.45 5.44 8.44
N GLY A 53 10.27 6.41 8.88
CA GLY A 53 11.06 6.30 10.11
C GLY A 53 10.18 6.16 11.36
N PHE A 54 9.08 6.91 11.43
CA PHE A 54 8.09 6.76 12.50
C PHE A 54 7.49 5.36 12.57
N ILE A 55 7.05 4.79 11.45
CA ILE A 55 6.48 3.43 11.44
C ILE A 55 7.55 2.39 11.78
N ARG A 56 8.79 2.55 11.32
CA ARG A 56 9.90 1.66 11.73
C ARG A 56 10.09 1.66 13.25
N ALA A 57 10.17 2.84 13.86
CA ALA A 57 10.32 2.98 15.31
C ALA A 57 9.10 2.43 16.08
N LEU A 58 7.89 2.58 15.53
CA LEU A 58 6.69 2.00 16.09
C LEU A 58 6.73 0.47 16.08
N LEU A 59 7.18 -0.16 14.98
CA LEU A 59 7.36 -1.61 14.91
C LEU A 59 8.37 -2.08 15.97
N ASP A 60 9.52 -1.40 16.10
CA ASP A 60 10.54 -1.74 17.10
C ASP A 60 9.97 -1.67 18.52
N LYS A 61 9.15 -0.65 18.82
CA LYS A 61 8.49 -0.51 20.13
C LYS A 61 7.50 -1.64 20.39
N LEU A 62 6.70 -2.02 19.39
CA LEU A 62 5.69 -3.06 19.50
C LEU A 62 6.32 -4.44 19.66
N GLU A 63 7.39 -4.74 18.93
CA GLU A 63 8.15 -5.99 19.08
C GLU A 63 8.86 -6.10 20.43
N HIS A 64 9.28 -4.97 21.01
CA HIS A 64 9.80 -4.93 22.37
C HIS A 64 8.72 -5.21 23.42
N ASP A 65 7.54 -4.61 23.27
CA ASP A 65 6.48 -4.66 24.28
C ASP A 65 5.62 -5.93 24.20
N PHE A 66 5.49 -6.51 23.01
CA PHE A 66 4.61 -7.63 22.72
C PHE A 66 5.35 -8.76 22.01
N ARG A 67 4.85 -9.98 22.14
CA ARG A 67 5.35 -11.12 21.37
C ARG A 67 4.76 -11.10 19.96
N ILE A 68 5.46 -10.41 19.05
CA ILE A 68 5.09 -10.32 17.64
C ILE A 68 5.94 -11.30 16.82
N ASP A 69 5.29 -12.02 15.91
CA ASP A 69 5.99 -12.78 14.87
C ASP A 69 6.51 -11.80 13.81
N ALA A 70 7.82 -11.53 13.82
CA ALA A 70 8.47 -10.60 12.89
C ALA A 70 8.32 -11.01 11.42
N HIS A 71 7.93 -12.24 11.12
CA HIS A 71 7.64 -12.71 9.76
C HIS A 71 6.18 -12.52 9.33
N ARG A 72 5.33 -11.94 10.19
CA ARG A 72 3.89 -11.74 9.94
C ARG A 72 3.45 -10.31 10.24
N ILE A 73 4.25 -9.35 9.79
CA ILE A 73 3.94 -7.92 9.90
C ILE A 73 3.39 -7.45 8.55
N TYR A 74 2.21 -6.84 8.57
CA TYR A 74 1.53 -6.37 7.38
C TYR A 74 1.16 -4.90 7.54
N CYS A 75 1.11 -4.16 6.44
CA CYS A 75 0.50 -2.84 6.42
C CYS A 75 -0.55 -2.72 5.32
N CYS A 76 -1.64 -2.01 5.60
CA CYS A 76 -2.64 -1.72 4.60
C CYS A 76 -3.21 -0.32 4.77
N GLY A 77 -3.72 0.26 3.69
CA GLY A 77 -4.19 1.63 3.72
C GLY A 77 -5.14 2.00 2.59
N PHE A 78 -5.88 3.08 2.79
CA PHE A 78 -6.86 3.63 1.85
C PHE A 78 -6.52 5.07 1.42
N SER A 79 -6.66 5.38 0.13
CA SER A 79 -6.42 6.71 -0.46
C SER A 79 -4.99 7.19 -0.18
N ALA A 80 -4.77 8.37 0.42
CA ALA A 80 -3.43 8.81 0.84
C ALA A 80 -2.73 7.82 1.80
N GLY A 81 -3.49 7.00 2.55
CA GLY A 81 -2.93 5.91 3.34
C GLY A 81 -2.47 4.73 2.48
N ALA A 82 -3.08 4.51 1.31
CA ALA A 82 -2.67 3.50 0.35
C ALA A 82 -1.37 3.89 -0.37
N ILE A 83 -1.23 5.18 -0.71
CA ILE A 83 0.06 5.75 -1.20
C ILE A 83 1.14 5.57 -0.13
N MET A 84 0.81 5.79 1.15
CA MET A 84 1.73 5.50 2.24
C MET A 84 2.05 4.00 2.37
N SER A 85 1.07 3.09 2.24
CA SER A 85 1.33 1.63 2.26
C SER A 85 2.33 1.21 1.18
N TYR A 86 2.23 1.77 -0.03
CA TYR A 86 3.24 1.55 -1.06
C TYR A 86 4.64 2.03 -0.63
N SER A 87 4.72 3.21 -0.03
CA SER A 87 5.98 3.79 0.44
C SER A 87 6.60 3.00 1.60
N LEU A 88 5.75 2.49 2.51
CA LEU A 88 6.16 1.57 3.57
C LEU A 88 6.64 0.23 3.00
N GLY A 89 5.95 -0.32 2.00
CA GLY A 89 6.40 -1.53 1.31
C GLY A 89 7.80 -1.36 0.73
N ALA A 90 8.08 -0.21 0.11
CA ALA A 90 9.40 0.09 -0.41
C ALA A 90 10.46 0.32 0.69
N GLY A 91 10.16 1.14 1.68
CA GLY A 91 11.12 1.54 2.73
C GLY A 91 11.33 0.51 3.84
N LEU A 92 10.40 -0.43 4.00
CA LEU A 92 10.38 -1.44 5.06
C LEU A 92 10.24 -2.87 4.49
N SER A 93 10.68 -3.12 3.26
CA SER A 93 10.65 -4.46 2.64
C SER A 93 11.46 -5.51 3.41
N ASP A 94 12.33 -5.10 4.34
CA ASP A 94 13.05 -5.97 5.29
C ASP A 94 12.21 -6.39 6.51
N ARG A 95 11.09 -5.71 6.75
CA ARG A 95 10.23 -5.89 7.94
C ARG A 95 8.84 -6.39 7.61
N LEU A 96 8.31 -6.01 6.45
CA LEU A 96 6.94 -6.34 6.05
C LEU A 96 6.90 -7.69 5.33
N ALA A 97 5.85 -8.47 5.61
CA ALA A 97 5.56 -9.72 4.94
C ALA A 97 4.64 -9.55 3.72
N ALA A 98 3.78 -8.53 3.71
CA ALA A 98 2.99 -8.10 2.56
C ALA A 98 2.38 -6.70 2.79
N ILE A 99 1.91 -6.06 1.72
CA ILE A 99 1.12 -4.81 1.81
C ILE A 99 -0.23 -4.92 1.10
N GLY A 100 -1.22 -4.20 1.63
CA GLY A 100 -2.54 -4.03 1.02
C GLY A 100 -2.85 -2.58 0.67
N VAL A 101 -3.32 -2.35 -0.55
CA VAL A 101 -3.54 -1.01 -1.11
C VAL A 101 -4.99 -0.90 -1.56
N ALA A 102 -5.71 0.10 -1.07
CA ALA A 102 -7.06 0.42 -1.52
C ALA A 102 -7.11 1.87 -2.04
N SER A 103 -7.35 2.05 -3.34
CA SER A 103 -7.32 3.37 -4.01
C SER A 103 -5.99 4.10 -3.78
N GLY A 104 -4.90 3.67 -4.44
CA GLY A 104 -3.56 4.26 -4.25
C GLY A 104 -2.73 4.27 -5.52
N SER A 105 -1.59 4.97 -5.50
CA SER A 105 -0.65 5.03 -6.62
C SER A 105 0.79 5.11 -6.12
N ILE A 106 1.74 4.58 -6.88
CA ILE A 106 3.17 4.58 -6.53
C ILE A 106 3.89 5.89 -6.82
N GLY A 107 3.23 6.83 -7.50
CA GLY A 107 3.90 8.04 -7.96
C GLY A 107 2.99 9.11 -8.57
N ALA A 108 3.58 10.25 -8.90
CA ALA A 108 2.92 11.39 -9.50
C ALA A 108 3.77 12.02 -10.60
N LYS A 109 3.10 12.54 -11.63
CA LYS A 109 3.67 13.38 -12.68
C LYS A 109 3.67 14.84 -12.21
N GLN A 110 4.81 15.51 -12.36
CA GLN A 110 5.02 16.91 -12.01
C GLN A 110 4.71 17.83 -13.20
N SER A 111 4.48 19.12 -12.92
CA SER A 111 4.17 20.12 -13.95
C SER A 111 5.30 20.34 -14.96
N ASN A 112 6.55 20.10 -14.57
CA ASN A 112 7.73 20.15 -15.43
C ASN A 112 7.93 18.87 -16.26
N GLY A 113 6.99 17.92 -16.21
CA GLY A 113 7.05 16.64 -16.93
C GLY A 113 7.87 15.55 -16.23
N SER A 114 8.51 15.82 -15.09
CA SER A 114 9.20 14.78 -14.33
C SER A 114 8.20 13.85 -13.63
N VAL A 115 8.65 12.65 -13.29
CA VAL A 115 7.86 11.67 -12.53
C VAL A 115 8.55 11.43 -11.19
N THR A 116 7.79 11.57 -10.11
CA THR A 116 8.22 11.16 -8.77
C THR A 116 7.57 9.83 -8.45
N THR A 117 8.36 8.83 -8.07
CA THR A 117 7.88 7.52 -7.62
C THR A 117 8.47 7.22 -6.25
N ILE A 118 7.86 6.27 -5.54
CA ILE A 118 8.47 5.65 -4.36
C ILE A 118 9.83 5.05 -4.72
N SER A 119 10.66 4.82 -3.70
CA SER A 119 11.92 4.11 -3.86
C SER A 119 11.70 2.65 -4.29
N HIS A 120 12.72 2.03 -4.87
CA HIS A 120 12.70 0.58 -5.10
C HIS A 120 12.80 -0.17 -3.76
N PRO A 121 11.97 -1.23 -3.54
CA PRO A 121 12.13 -2.09 -2.36
C PRO A 121 13.45 -2.85 -2.43
N SER A 122 14.03 -3.15 -1.27
CA SER A 122 15.27 -3.94 -1.18
C SER A 122 15.02 -5.45 -1.25
N ASN A 123 13.81 -5.89 -0.92
CA ASN A 123 13.36 -7.28 -1.01
C ASN A 123 12.04 -7.37 -1.78
N ALA A 124 11.80 -8.51 -2.43
CA ALA A 124 10.49 -8.81 -3.01
C ALA A 124 9.42 -8.85 -1.92
N LEU A 125 8.23 -8.30 -2.20
CA LEU A 125 7.18 -8.13 -1.20
C LEU A 125 5.79 -8.33 -1.82
N PRO A 126 5.01 -9.34 -1.38
CA PRO A 126 3.64 -9.52 -1.82
C PRO A 126 2.78 -8.25 -1.69
N VAL A 127 2.07 -7.90 -2.75
CA VAL A 127 1.20 -6.70 -2.83
C VAL A 127 -0.18 -7.08 -3.36
N ILE A 128 -1.23 -6.67 -2.64
CA ILE A 128 -2.63 -6.75 -3.07
C ILE A 128 -3.21 -5.35 -3.31
N VAL A 129 -3.92 -5.13 -4.42
CA VAL A 129 -4.32 -3.79 -4.90
C VAL A 129 -5.79 -3.74 -5.30
N PHE A 130 -6.62 -3.11 -4.46
CA PHE A 130 -8.01 -2.83 -4.77
C PHE A 130 -8.16 -1.41 -5.33
N HIS A 131 -8.74 -1.27 -6.53
CA HIS A 131 -9.00 0.06 -7.10
C HIS A 131 -10.28 0.10 -7.94
N GLY A 132 -11.13 1.10 -7.69
CA GLY A 132 -12.37 1.28 -8.44
C GLY A 132 -12.12 1.89 -9.81
N LYS A 133 -12.66 1.29 -10.88
CA LYS A 133 -12.61 1.88 -12.25
C LYS A 133 -13.33 3.23 -12.37
N GLN A 134 -14.25 3.52 -11.44
CA GLN A 134 -15.02 4.77 -11.37
C GLN A 134 -14.55 5.68 -10.21
N ASP A 135 -13.37 5.43 -9.63
CA ASP A 135 -12.79 6.33 -8.63
C ASP A 135 -12.54 7.71 -9.28
N GLN A 136 -13.25 8.73 -8.78
CA GLN A 136 -13.18 10.11 -9.28
C GLN A 136 -12.16 10.96 -8.51
N THR A 137 -11.47 10.38 -7.52
CA THR A 137 -10.45 11.07 -6.72
C THR A 137 -9.05 10.66 -7.14
N ILE A 138 -8.84 9.35 -7.29
CA ILE A 138 -7.61 8.75 -7.82
C ILE A 138 -8.02 7.94 -9.05
N ASP A 139 -7.91 8.56 -10.21
CA ASP A 139 -8.37 7.98 -11.46
C ASP A 139 -7.63 6.67 -11.78
N TYR A 140 -8.39 5.63 -12.14
CA TYR A 140 -7.84 4.30 -12.44
C TYR A 140 -6.75 4.34 -13.53
N ASN A 141 -6.94 5.19 -14.56
CA ASN A 141 -6.03 5.34 -15.68
C ASN A 141 -4.92 6.39 -15.44
N GLY A 142 -4.78 6.90 -14.21
CA GLY A 142 -3.87 7.99 -13.85
C GLY A 142 -4.54 9.36 -13.94
N GLY A 143 -4.00 10.32 -13.18
CA GLY A 143 -4.67 11.59 -12.89
C GLY A 143 -5.16 11.65 -11.44
N GLY A 144 -6.17 12.48 -11.18
CA GLY A 144 -6.74 12.66 -9.85
C GLY A 144 -6.91 14.12 -9.43
N VAL A 145 -7.74 14.31 -8.41
CA VAL A 145 -8.20 15.64 -7.96
C VAL A 145 -7.09 16.45 -7.29
N TYR A 146 -6.22 15.80 -6.53
CA TYR A 146 -5.20 16.46 -5.71
C TYR A 146 -3.79 16.41 -6.30
N LEU A 147 -3.51 15.36 -7.09
CA LEU A 147 -2.20 15.07 -7.67
C LEU A 147 -2.44 14.42 -9.03
N ASN A 148 -1.54 14.65 -9.98
CA ASN A 148 -1.53 13.94 -11.25
C ASN A 148 -0.86 12.57 -11.07
N LEU A 149 -1.58 11.61 -10.50
CA LEU A 149 -1.02 10.31 -10.08
C LEU A 149 -0.76 9.39 -11.28
N LEU A 150 0.17 8.45 -11.10
CA LEU A 150 0.37 7.36 -12.06
C LEU A 150 -0.81 6.39 -12.04
N SER A 151 -1.03 5.68 -13.14
CA SER A 151 -2.14 4.75 -13.27
C SER A 151 -2.02 3.56 -12.32
N VAL A 152 -3.14 2.86 -12.11
CA VAL A 152 -3.15 1.58 -11.40
C VAL A 152 -2.27 0.56 -12.11
N ALA A 153 -2.32 0.53 -13.45
CA ALA A 153 -1.48 -0.34 -14.27
C ALA A 153 0.03 -0.05 -14.08
N ASP A 154 0.44 1.22 -14.06
CA ASP A 154 1.84 1.60 -13.79
C ASP A 154 2.26 1.18 -12.37
N SER A 155 1.35 1.31 -11.40
CA SER A 155 1.58 0.91 -10.01
C SER A 155 1.78 -0.60 -9.87
N ILE A 156 0.98 -1.40 -10.57
CA ILE A 156 1.12 -2.85 -10.62
C ILE A 156 2.42 -3.24 -11.34
N ALA A 157 2.70 -2.62 -12.49
CA ALA A 157 3.91 -2.90 -13.26
C ALA A 157 5.19 -2.61 -12.47
N PHE A 158 5.19 -1.56 -11.64
CA PHE A 158 6.30 -1.27 -10.73
C PHE A 158 6.60 -2.44 -9.79
N TRP A 159 5.58 -3.00 -9.12
CA TRP A 159 5.76 -4.11 -8.18
C TRP A 159 6.04 -5.44 -8.86
N VAL A 160 5.40 -5.73 -9.99
CA VAL A 160 5.72 -6.92 -10.81
C VAL A 160 7.20 -6.92 -11.20
N LYS A 161 7.73 -5.76 -11.61
CA LYS A 161 9.15 -5.60 -11.93
C LYS A 161 10.03 -5.71 -10.68
N ALA A 162 9.65 -5.08 -9.58
CA ALA A 162 10.41 -5.10 -8.34
C ALA A 162 10.56 -6.52 -7.74
N ASP A 163 9.50 -7.31 -7.82
CA ASP A 163 9.47 -8.70 -7.34
C ASP A 163 10.03 -9.71 -8.36
N GLY A 164 10.32 -9.26 -9.58
CA GLY A 164 10.83 -10.12 -10.66
C GLY A 164 9.81 -11.15 -11.16
N CYS A 165 8.51 -10.88 -11.03
CA CYS A 165 7.49 -11.81 -11.50
C CYS A 165 7.53 -11.85 -13.06
N ALA A 166 7.78 -13.04 -13.65
CA ALA A 166 8.03 -13.19 -15.10
C ALA A 166 6.83 -13.71 -15.90
N ALA A 167 5.81 -14.27 -15.24
CA ALA A 167 4.63 -14.81 -15.91
C ALA A 167 3.63 -13.69 -16.27
N PRO A 168 2.95 -13.77 -17.42
CA PRO A 168 1.84 -12.86 -17.71
C PRO A 168 0.72 -13.03 -16.65
N PRO A 169 0.01 -11.96 -16.29
CA PRO A 169 -1.06 -12.03 -15.30
C PRO A 169 -2.16 -13.00 -15.76
N GLN A 170 -2.65 -13.84 -14.85
CA GLN A 170 -3.88 -14.60 -15.00
C GLN A 170 -5.06 -13.70 -14.64
N GLN A 171 -5.79 -13.25 -15.65
CA GLN A 171 -6.98 -12.45 -15.49
C GLN A 171 -8.23 -13.32 -15.34
N LYS A 172 -9.05 -13.00 -14.36
CA LYS A 172 -10.39 -13.57 -14.17
C LYS A 172 -11.39 -12.44 -13.95
N THR A 173 -12.45 -12.44 -14.72
CA THR A 173 -13.60 -11.55 -14.51
C THR A 173 -14.73 -12.37 -13.88
N GLU A 174 -15.35 -11.84 -12.81
CA GLU A 174 -16.55 -12.45 -12.25
C GLU A 174 -17.72 -12.43 -13.26
N GLN A 175 -18.67 -13.36 -13.09
CA GLN A 175 -19.79 -13.53 -14.04
C GLN A 175 -20.66 -12.27 -14.22
N ASN A 176 -20.69 -11.39 -13.21
CA ASN A 176 -21.43 -10.12 -13.25
C ASN A 176 -20.64 -8.98 -13.92
N GLY A 177 -19.38 -9.19 -14.31
CA GLY A 177 -18.52 -8.19 -14.94
C GLY A 177 -17.98 -7.09 -14.03
N ASN A 178 -18.33 -7.11 -12.73
CA ASN A 178 -18.05 -6.01 -11.80
C ASN A 178 -16.73 -6.16 -11.05
N LEU A 179 -16.15 -7.36 -11.02
CA LEU A 179 -14.84 -7.64 -10.44
C LEU A 179 -13.93 -8.25 -11.49
N VAL A 180 -12.75 -7.66 -11.62
CA VAL A 180 -11.63 -8.16 -12.42
C VAL A 180 -10.49 -8.45 -11.45
N ILE A 181 -9.99 -9.68 -11.48
CA ILE A 181 -8.91 -10.18 -10.63
C ILE A 181 -7.74 -10.53 -11.54
N ASP A 182 -6.58 -9.89 -11.32
CA ASP A 182 -5.38 -10.11 -12.11
C ASP A 182 -4.27 -10.68 -11.23
N ASN A 183 -3.96 -11.98 -11.32
CA ASN A 183 -2.89 -12.61 -10.52
C ASN A 183 -1.59 -12.74 -11.33
N THR A 184 -0.49 -12.17 -10.86
CA THR A 184 0.85 -12.40 -11.42
C THR A 184 1.66 -13.18 -10.41
N THR A 185 2.40 -14.24 -10.77
CA THR A 185 3.29 -14.99 -9.84
C THR A 185 4.72 -15.07 -10.38
N ASP A 186 5.72 -15.24 -9.50
CA ASP A 186 7.08 -15.61 -9.94
C ASP A 186 7.08 -17.05 -10.52
N ALA A 187 7.91 -17.29 -11.53
CA ALA A 187 8.18 -18.60 -12.11
C ALA A 187 9.13 -19.45 -11.22
N ARG A 188 9.70 -18.87 -10.15
CA ARG A 188 10.48 -19.61 -9.14
C ARG A 188 9.54 -20.43 -8.25
N THR A 189 9.33 -21.66 -8.69
CA THR A 189 8.72 -22.78 -7.97
C THR A 189 9.17 -22.86 -6.51
N GLU A 190 8.19 -23.04 -5.63
CA GLU A 190 8.31 -23.50 -4.24
C GLU A 190 9.01 -22.55 -3.24
N ALA A 191 8.16 -21.86 -2.45
CA ALA A 191 8.48 -21.12 -1.23
C ALA A 191 9.27 -19.79 -1.39
N LYS A 192 8.55 -18.66 -1.44
CA LYS A 192 8.66 -17.51 -0.50
C LYS A 192 8.10 -16.16 -0.96
N SER A 193 7.55 -16.03 -2.16
CA SER A 193 6.94 -14.75 -2.58
C SER A 193 5.82 -14.99 -3.59
N SER A 194 4.61 -15.16 -3.07
CA SER A 194 3.41 -15.09 -3.90
C SER A 194 3.13 -13.63 -4.18
N CYS A 195 3.52 -13.16 -5.37
CA CYS A 195 2.87 -12.02 -6.01
C CYS A 195 1.37 -12.42 -6.07
N THR A 196 0.49 -11.86 -5.22
CA THR A 196 -0.97 -12.12 -5.29
C THR A 196 -1.67 -10.77 -5.38
N LEU A 197 -1.98 -10.39 -6.60
CA LEU A 197 -2.75 -9.19 -6.93
C LEU A 197 -4.23 -9.62 -7.06
N LEU A 198 -5.12 -9.05 -6.23
CA LEU A 198 -6.58 -9.19 -6.32
C LEU A 198 -7.18 -7.84 -6.67
#